data_AF-A0A968XJT0-F1
#
_entry.id   AF-A0A968XJT0-F1
#
_cell.length_a   1.000
_cell.length_b   1.000
_cell.length_c   1.000
_cell.angle_alpha   90.00
_cell.angle_beta   90.00
_cell.angle_gamma   90.00
#
_symmetry.space_group_name_H-M   'P 1'
#
loop_
_entity.id
_entity.type
_entity.pdbx_description
1 polymer ?
#
loop_
_entity_poly.entity_id
_entity_poly.type
_entity_poly.pdbx_seq_one_letter_code
_entity_poly.pdbx_strand_id
1 'polypeptide(L)'
;MRQALEDAAAAALRAKYQEDDARAIEAELFIIAAAQAGHHEDGRDTYGHSLVADPWGELLLEMDGEPGLAFSTDEDTRGIDPDPVEQSLRPRRRRRRRWFGRPTPGPRVAADRETKVRHS
;
A
#
# COMPACT_ATOMS: atom_id res chain seq x y z
N MET A 1 -28.20 18.25 2.03
CA MET A 1 -28.44 16.96 1.35
C MET A 1 -27.42 16.71 0.25
N ARG A 2 -27.25 17.63 -0.72
CA ARG A 2 -26.25 17.52 -1.80
C ARG A 2 -24.79 17.38 -1.31
N GLN A 3 -24.34 18.25 -0.40
CA GLN A 3 -23.00 18.19 0.17
C GLN A 3 -22.70 16.85 0.87
N ALA A 4 -23.66 16.33 1.64
CA ALA A 4 -23.48 15.06 2.34
C ALA A 4 -23.39 13.85 1.38
N LEU A 5 -24.04 13.92 0.22
CA LEU A 5 -23.91 12.90 -0.82
C LEU A 5 -22.54 12.99 -1.52
N GLU A 6 -22.06 14.20 -1.78
CA GLU A 6 -20.73 14.44 -2.36
C GLU A 6 -19.61 13.98 -1.39
N ASP A 7 -19.75 14.27 -0.10
CA ASP A 7 -18.79 13.84 0.92
C ASP A 7 -18.80 12.32 1.11
N ALA A 8 -19.97 11.68 1.06
CA ALA A 8 -20.11 10.23 1.13
C ALA A 8 -19.54 9.53 -0.11
N ALA A 9 -19.77 10.09 -1.30
CA ALA A 9 -19.17 9.59 -2.54
C ALA A 9 -17.63 9.70 -2.48
N ALA A 10 -17.09 10.83 -2.02
CA ALA A 10 -15.66 11.02 -1.85
C ALA A 10 -15.06 10.08 -0.77
N ALA A 11 -15.80 9.76 0.30
CA ALA A 11 -15.37 8.81 1.32
C ALA A 11 -15.37 7.36 0.79
N ALA A 12 -16.38 6.97 0.00
CA ALA A 12 -16.44 5.66 -0.64
C ALA A 12 -15.31 5.48 -1.67
N LEU A 13 -15.03 6.53 -2.45
CA LEU A 13 -13.90 6.54 -3.39
C LEU A 13 -12.56 6.37 -2.65
N ARG A 14 -12.37 7.10 -1.55
CA ARG A 14 -11.15 6.97 -0.71
C ARG A 14 -10.99 5.58 -0.10
N ALA A 15 -12.09 4.97 0.37
CA ALA A 15 -12.03 3.60 0.92
C ALA A 15 -11.67 2.56 -0.15
N LYS A 16 -12.13 2.77 -1.39
CA LYS A 16 -11.83 1.90 -2.53
C LYS A 16 -10.36 1.92 -2.92
N TYR A 17 -9.66 3.05 -2.78
CA TYR A 17 -8.23 3.18 -3.14
C TYR A 17 -7.25 2.84 -2.02
N GLN A 18 -7.70 2.83 -0.76
CA GLN A 18 -6.82 2.59 0.39
C GLN A 18 -6.07 1.25 0.36
N GLU A 19 -6.62 0.21 -0.25
CA GLU A 19 -5.97 -1.11 -0.29
C GLU A 19 -4.81 -1.17 -1.29
N ASP A 20 -4.99 -0.59 -2.47
CA ASP A 20 -3.95 -0.57 -3.50
C ASP A 20 -2.85 0.45 -3.16
N ASP A 21 -3.20 1.59 -2.58
CA ASP A 21 -2.23 2.57 -2.05
C ASP A 21 -1.38 1.94 -0.93
N ALA A 22 -2.00 1.22 0.00
CA ALA A 22 -1.29 0.55 1.07
C ALA A 22 -0.31 -0.51 0.53
N ARG A 23 -0.71 -1.29 -0.48
CA ARG A 23 0.16 -2.28 -1.12
C ARG A 23 1.33 -1.65 -1.86
N ALA A 24 1.12 -0.53 -2.54
CA ALA A 24 2.19 0.18 -3.24
C ALA A 24 3.26 0.68 -2.25
N ILE A 25 2.81 1.26 -1.13
CA ILE A 25 3.67 1.71 -0.04
C ILE A 25 4.41 0.56 0.63
N GLU A 26 3.74 -0.57 0.87
CA GLU A 26 4.37 -1.73 1.52
C GLU A 26 5.42 -2.41 0.64
N ALA A 27 5.21 -2.41 -0.67
CA ALA A 27 6.11 -3.04 -1.63
C ALA A 27 7.23 -2.10 -2.11
N GLU A 28 7.07 -0.78 -1.94
CA GLU A 28 7.93 0.25 -2.57
C GLU A 28 7.99 0.08 -4.11
N LEU A 29 6.84 -0.29 -4.69
CA LEU A 29 6.71 -0.57 -6.13
C LEU A 29 5.55 0.25 -6.72
N PHE A 30 5.70 0.60 -7.99
CA PHE A 30 4.56 1.02 -8.80
C PHE A 30 3.56 -0.12 -8.92
N ILE A 31 2.27 0.19 -8.82
CA ILE A 31 1.18 -0.77 -9.01
C ILE A 31 0.39 -0.41 -10.26
N ILE A 32 0.11 -1.42 -11.08
CA ILE A 32 -0.85 -1.34 -12.19
C ILE A 32 -1.96 -2.33 -11.86
N ALA A 33 -3.16 -1.83 -11.58
CA ALA A 33 -4.31 -2.64 -11.24
C ALA A 33 -5.36 -2.52 -12.34
N ALA A 34 -5.42 -3.51 -13.23
CA ALA A 34 -6.48 -3.60 -14.24
C ALA A 34 -7.76 -4.18 -13.64
N ALA A 35 -8.90 -3.56 -13.94
CA ALA A 35 -10.20 -3.93 -13.42
C ALA A 35 -11.22 -4.15 -14.55
N GLN A 36 -12.14 -5.10 -14.34
CA GLN A 36 -13.22 -5.41 -15.26
C GLN A 36 -14.34 -4.37 -15.12
N ALA A 37 -14.89 -3.92 -16.25
CA ALA A 37 -15.94 -2.91 -16.31
C ALA A 37 -17.17 -3.42 -17.09
N GLY A 38 -18.35 -2.94 -16.70
CA GLY A 38 -19.61 -3.19 -17.39
C GLY A 38 -20.38 -4.44 -16.94
N HIS A 39 -21.41 -4.77 -17.73
CA HIS A 39 -22.30 -5.90 -17.50
C HIS A 39 -21.84 -7.14 -18.27
N HIS A 40 -21.85 -8.29 -17.59
CA HIS A 40 -21.37 -9.57 -18.14
C HIS A 40 -22.51 -10.49 -18.50
N GLU A 41 -22.30 -11.42 -19.44
CA GLU A 41 -23.34 -12.34 -19.92
C GLU A 41 -23.93 -13.24 -18.82
N ASP A 42 -23.18 -13.45 -17.74
CA ASP A 42 -23.62 -14.19 -16.55
C ASP A 42 -24.41 -13.34 -15.55
N GLY A 43 -24.71 -12.09 -15.90
CA GLY A 43 -25.52 -11.16 -15.11
C GLY A 43 -24.76 -10.39 -14.03
N ARG A 44 -23.43 -10.53 -13.96
CA ARG A 44 -22.61 -9.73 -13.02
C ARG A 44 -22.39 -8.32 -13.54
N ASP A 45 -22.38 -7.35 -12.62
CA ASP A 45 -21.90 -5.99 -12.88
C ASP A 45 -20.53 -5.81 -12.26
N THR A 46 -19.60 -5.27 -13.04
CA THR A 46 -18.24 -4.96 -12.57
C THR A 46 -17.96 -3.47 -12.75
N TYR A 47 -17.33 -2.88 -11.74
CA TYR A 47 -17.28 -1.44 -11.58
C TYR A 47 -16.12 -0.75 -12.29
N GLY A 48 -15.20 -1.46 -12.93
CA GLY A 48 -14.04 -0.87 -13.60
C GLY A 48 -13.07 -0.22 -12.61
N HIS A 49 -12.59 0.98 -12.96
CA HIS A 49 -11.59 1.75 -12.23
C HIS A 49 -10.18 1.13 -12.21
N SER A 50 -9.71 0.72 -13.38
CA SER A 50 -8.29 0.39 -13.53
C SER A 50 -7.43 1.59 -13.13
N LEU A 51 -6.30 1.37 -12.48
CA LEU A 51 -5.45 2.44 -11.97
C LEU A 51 -3.95 2.15 -12.08
N VAL A 52 -3.16 3.21 -11.97
CA VAL A 52 -1.72 3.18 -11.78
C VAL A 52 -1.38 4.00 -10.54
N ALA A 53 -0.66 3.41 -9.59
CA ALA A 53 -0.20 4.05 -8.38
C ALA A 53 1.34 4.03 -8.30
N ASP A 54 1.91 5.07 -7.70
CA ASP A 54 3.32 5.18 -7.43
C ASP A 54 3.74 4.44 -6.13
N PRO A 55 5.05 4.23 -5.89
CA PRO A 55 5.57 3.56 -4.69
C PRO A 55 5.19 4.23 -3.36
N TRP A 56 4.68 5.46 -3.39
CA TRP A 56 4.29 6.25 -2.22
C TRP A 56 2.78 6.28 -2.01
N GLY A 57 2.02 5.58 -2.87
CA GLY A 57 0.57 5.50 -2.84
C GLY A 57 -0.13 6.71 -3.45
N GLU A 58 0.54 7.47 -4.31
CA GLU A 58 -0.12 8.50 -5.13
C GLU A 58 -0.63 7.89 -6.45
N LEU A 59 -1.88 8.17 -6.81
CA LEU A 59 -2.46 7.76 -8.08
C LEU A 59 -1.90 8.59 -9.24
N LEU A 60 -1.24 7.93 -10.18
CA LEU A 60 -0.78 8.53 -11.44
C LEU A 60 -1.88 8.50 -12.50
N LEU A 61 -2.73 7.48 -12.46
CA LEU A 61 -3.83 7.30 -13.40
C LEU A 61 -4.99 6.56 -12.74
N GLU A 62 -6.20 6.98 -13.05
CA GLU A 62 -7.43 6.28 -12.69
C GLU A 62 -8.39 6.32 -13.88
N MET A 63 -8.89 5.16 -14.29
CA MET A 63 -9.99 5.06 -15.24
C MET A 63 -11.34 5.23 -14.53
N ASP A 64 -12.35 5.62 -15.28
CA ASP A 64 -13.71 5.54 -14.80
C ASP A 64 -14.19 4.07 -14.75
N GLY A 65 -15.47 3.90 -14.42
CA GLY A 65 -16.08 2.57 -14.32
C GLY A 65 -16.46 1.96 -15.66
N GLU A 66 -16.09 2.59 -16.77
CA GLU A 66 -16.51 2.19 -18.12
C GLU A 66 -15.41 1.37 -18.83
N PRO A 67 -15.78 0.47 -19.75
CA PRO A 67 -14.80 -0.25 -20.56
C PRO A 67 -13.95 0.70 -21.41
N GLY A 68 -12.63 0.54 -21.36
CA GLY A 68 -11.73 1.41 -22.11
C GLY A 68 -10.27 1.03 -22.02
N LEU A 69 -9.43 1.95 -22.48
CA LEU A 69 -7.97 1.86 -22.41
C LEU A 69 -7.41 3.21 -21.95
N ALA A 70 -6.40 3.17 -21.09
CA ALA A 70 -5.69 4.34 -20.64
C ALA A 70 -4.18 4.05 -20.61
N PHE A 71 -3.37 5.11 -20.70
CA PHE A 71 -1.92 5.01 -20.79
C PHE A 71 -1.28 5.87 -19.71
N SER A 72 -0.27 5.31 -19.06
CA SER A 72 0.69 6.06 -18.26
C SER A 72 2.08 5.87 -18.89
N THR A 73 2.85 6.94 -18.89
CA THR A 73 4.10 7.10 -19.64
C THR A 73 5.26 7.41 -18.71
N ASP A 74 6.48 7.47 -19.25
CA ASP A 74 7.65 7.86 -18.46
C ASP A 74 7.57 9.31 -17.98
N GLU A 75 6.83 10.19 -18.68
CA GLU A 75 6.52 11.54 -18.20
C GLU A 75 5.85 11.53 -16.82
N ASP A 76 4.91 10.61 -16.58
CA ASP A 76 4.10 10.56 -15.35
C ASP A 76 4.92 10.06 -14.15
N THR A 77 5.95 9.27 -14.42
CA THR A 77 6.82 8.67 -13.40
C THR A 77 8.11 9.46 -13.18
N ARG A 78 8.35 10.50 -13.98
CA ARG A 78 9.61 11.23 -14.00
C ARG A 78 9.86 11.93 -12.66
N GLY A 79 10.97 11.56 -12.02
CA GLY A 79 11.38 12.12 -10.72
C GLY A 79 10.73 11.45 -9.52
N ILE A 80 9.93 10.39 -9.74
CA ILE A 80 9.47 9.47 -8.71
C ILE A 80 10.56 8.41 -8.53
N ASP A 81 11.32 8.55 -7.45
CA ASP A 81 12.29 7.55 -7.05
C ASP A 81 11.62 6.53 -6.11
N PRO A 82 11.60 5.23 -6.43
CA PRO A 82 11.13 4.20 -5.51
C PRO A 82 12.08 3.99 -4.32
N ASP A 83 13.34 4.44 -4.37
CA ASP A 83 14.28 4.29 -3.25
C ASP A 83 13.99 5.32 -2.13
N PRO A 84 13.59 4.87 -0.91
CA PRO A 84 13.31 5.77 0.20
C PRO A 84 14.53 6.57 0.68
N VAL A 85 15.76 6.12 0.41
CA VAL A 85 16.98 6.76 0.91
C VAL A 85 17.20 8.13 0.26
N GLU A 86 16.90 8.26 -1.03
CA GLU A 86 17.16 9.50 -1.79
C GLU A 86 16.08 10.56 -1.50
N GLN A 87 14.81 10.15 -1.34
CA GLN A 87 13.71 11.06 -0.97
C GLN A 87 13.69 11.48 0.50
N SER A 88 14.28 10.68 1.40
CA SER A 88 14.43 10.98 2.83
C SER A 88 15.24 12.26 3.10
N LEU A 89 16.03 12.73 2.14
CA LEU A 89 16.81 13.97 2.26
C LEU A 89 15.99 15.25 2.01
N ARG A 90 14.69 15.13 1.65
CA ARG A 90 13.76 16.27 1.68
C ARG A 90 13.28 16.52 3.13
N PRO A 91 13.34 17.76 3.66
CA PRO A 91 13.03 18.00 5.07
C PRO A 91 11.54 17.78 5.37
N ARG A 92 11.21 16.59 5.88
CA ARG A 92 9.86 16.23 6.36
C ARG A 92 9.52 17.02 7.63
N ARG A 93 8.46 17.86 7.57
CA ARG A 93 7.90 18.56 8.75
C ARG A 93 7.57 17.53 9.85
N ARG A 94 8.31 17.59 10.96
CA ARG A 94 8.25 16.62 12.06
C ARG A 94 6.86 16.54 12.70
N ARG A 95 6.14 15.44 12.50
CA ARG A 95 5.22 14.91 13.53
C ARG A 95 5.97 13.87 14.36
N ARG A 96 6.14 14.15 15.66
CA ARG A 96 6.79 13.26 16.63
C ARG A 96 6.08 11.90 16.66
N ARG A 97 6.75 10.82 16.25
CA ARG A 97 6.29 9.44 16.48
C ARG A 97 6.72 8.98 17.88
N ARG A 98 5.74 8.58 18.70
CA ARG A 98 5.96 7.69 19.85
C ARG A 98 6.02 6.27 19.28
N TRP A 99 7.20 5.65 19.31
CA TRP A 99 7.42 4.29 18.80
C TRP A 99 6.78 3.27 19.76
N PHE A 100 5.90 2.42 19.24
CA PHE A 100 5.40 1.23 19.93
C PHE A 100 6.28 0.02 19.58
N GLY A 101 6.61 -0.79 20.59
CA GLY A 101 6.97 -2.21 20.41
C GLY A 101 8.42 -2.52 20.01
N ARG A 102 9.37 -2.38 20.94
CA ARG A 102 10.50 -3.32 20.95
C ARG A 102 10.04 -4.57 21.72
N PRO A 103 10.16 -5.79 21.19
CA PRO A 103 9.99 -6.97 22.02
C PRO A 103 11.09 -6.99 23.08
N THR A 104 10.70 -7.08 24.35
CA THR A 104 11.61 -7.28 25.47
C THR A 104 12.34 -8.61 25.27
N PRO A 105 13.68 -8.67 25.32
CA PRO A 105 14.36 -9.96 25.23
C PRO A 105 13.97 -10.80 26.44
N GLY A 106 13.49 -12.02 26.20
CA GLY A 106 13.21 -13.00 27.24
C GLY A 106 14.49 -13.38 28.02
N PRO A 107 14.37 -13.84 29.27
CA PRO A 107 15.52 -14.18 30.09
C PRO A 107 16.35 -15.28 29.43
N ARG A 108 17.67 -15.07 29.36
CA ARG A 108 18.63 -16.06 28.86
C ARG A 108 18.68 -17.21 29.88
N VAL A 109 18.27 -18.41 29.47
CA VAL A 109 18.51 -19.62 30.27
C VAL A 109 20.01 -19.87 30.26
N ALA A 110 20.63 -19.81 31.44
CA ALA A 110 22.04 -20.16 31.61
C ALA A 110 22.22 -21.65 31.30
N ALA A 111 23.25 -21.98 30.52
CA ALA A 111 23.64 -23.36 30.30
C ALA A 111 24.18 -23.94 31.62
N ASP A 112 23.38 -24.76 32.29
CA ASP A 112 23.85 -25.55 33.42
C ASP A 112 24.86 -26.57 32.92
N ARG A 113 26.11 -26.37 33.34
CA ARG A 113 27.17 -27.37 33.30
C ARG A 113 26.96 -28.28 34.50
N GLU A 114 26.38 -29.45 34.31
CA GLU A 114 26.50 -30.53 35.29
C GLU A 114 26.96 -31.86 34.69
N THR A 115 28.06 -32.29 35.27
CA THR A 115 28.81 -33.52 35.10
C THR A 115 28.04 -34.71 35.66
N LYS A 116 27.91 -35.80 34.89
CA LYS A 116 27.59 -37.14 35.44
C LYS A 116 28.24 -38.20 34.54
N VAL A 117 29.52 -38.52 34.79
CA VAL A 117 30.02 -39.69 35.54
C VAL A 117 29.59 -41.02 34.91
N ARG A 118 30.61 -41.82 34.57
CA ARG A 118 30.63 -43.18 34.00
C ARG A 118 29.88 -44.22 34.84
N HIS A 119 29.84 -45.44 34.28
CA HIS A 119 29.71 -46.81 34.84
C HIS A 119 28.51 -47.52 34.17
N SER A 120 28.57 -48.74 33.65
CA SER A 120 29.63 -49.72 33.33
C SER A 120 29.05 -50.63 32.26
#